data_AF-A0A090MSX0-F1
#
_entry.id   AF-A0A090MSX0-F1
#
_cell.length_a   1.000
_cell.length_b   1.000
_cell.length_c   1.000
_cell.angle_alpha   90.00
_cell.angle_beta   90.00
_cell.angle_gamma   90.00
#
_symmetry.space_group_name_H-M   'P 1'
#
loop_
_entity.id
_entity.type
_entity.pdbx_description
1 polymer ?
#
loop_
_entity_poly.entity_id
_entity_poly.type
_entity_poly.pdbx_seq_one_letter_code
_entity_poly.pdbx_strand_id
1 'polypeptide(L)'
;MTTAPTIPEMPGQNVGVDFGQSQVNPAWYGYLAGLRKLYDYVKTLQPLGDIVFPHDDTKSDVTRAINAQTGTTYTFVLTDAGKICEFANASAVTVTIPPNSSVAFPIGTQIDIVQAGAGKVTLAGGSGVTIKSVSSQKSLSAQEAGATLYKRDTDIWSLGGSIAT
;
A
#
# COMPACT_ATOMS: atom_id res chain seq x y z
N MET A 1 -21.70 -3.70 -46.82
CA MET A 1 -21.37 -2.28 -46.58
C MET A 1 -22.49 -1.46 -47.21
N THR A 2 -23.46 -1.04 -46.39
CA THR A 2 -24.55 -0.17 -46.83
C THR A 2 -23.95 1.16 -47.24
N THR A 3 -24.30 1.63 -48.44
CA THR A 3 -23.85 2.89 -49.00
C THR A 3 -24.16 4.04 -48.05
N ALA A 4 -23.23 5.00 -47.94
CA ALA A 4 -23.44 6.19 -47.12
C ALA A 4 -24.71 6.91 -47.63
N PRO A 5 -25.62 7.34 -46.73
CA PRO A 5 -26.83 8.05 -47.13
C PRO A 5 -26.45 9.35 -47.85
N THR A 6 -27.10 9.61 -48.98
CA THR A 6 -26.92 10.86 -49.74
C THR A 6 -27.39 12.04 -48.89
N ILE A 7 -26.62 13.12 -48.88
CA ILE A 7 -26.94 14.34 -48.11
C ILE A 7 -28.16 15.00 -48.77
N PRO A 8 -29.30 15.15 -48.07
CA PRO A 8 -30.45 15.86 -48.61
C PRO A 8 -30.16 17.37 -48.70
N GLU A 9 -30.60 18.03 -49.78
CA GLU A 9 -30.48 19.49 -49.92
C GLU A 9 -31.30 20.20 -48.83
N MET A 10 -30.68 21.18 -48.17
CA MET A 10 -31.35 21.99 -47.16
C MET A 10 -32.30 22.99 -47.84
N PRO A 11 -33.54 23.16 -47.35
CA PRO A 11 -34.33 24.32 -47.75
C PRO A 11 -33.61 25.60 -47.32
N GLY A 12 -33.76 26.69 -48.09
CA GLY A 12 -33.23 27.99 -47.72
C GLY A 12 -33.74 28.45 -46.35
N GLN A 13 -32.96 29.30 -45.67
CA GLN A 13 -33.34 29.85 -44.38
C GLN A 13 -34.70 30.59 -44.50
N ASN A 14 -35.67 30.29 -43.61
CA ASN A 14 -37.04 30.81 -43.55
C ASN A 14 -38.10 30.24 -44.53
N VAL A 15 -37.96 29.02 -45.06
CA VAL A 15 -39.12 28.35 -45.69
C VAL A 15 -40.13 27.93 -44.59
N GLY A 16 -41.33 28.50 -44.61
CA GLY A 16 -42.42 28.10 -43.71
C GLY A 16 -42.80 26.64 -43.94
N VAL A 17 -42.74 25.83 -42.89
CA VAL A 17 -43.18 24.43 -42.94
C VAL A 17 -44.69 24.43 -42.67
N ASP A 18 -45.51 24.31 -43.72
CA ASP A 18 -46.97 24.24 -43.58
C ASP A 18 -47.37 22.88 -42.97
N PHE A 19 -47.92 22.88 -41.75
CA PHE A 19 -48.31 21.67 -41.02
C PHE A 19 -49.79 21.31 -41.26
N GLY A 20 -50.17 21.19 -42.54
CA GLY A 20 -51.42 20.54 -42.92
C GLY A 20 -51.49 19.10 -42.36
N GLN A 21 -52.69 18.62 -42.04
CA GLN A 21 -53.03 17.45 -41.20
C GLN A 21 -52.55 16.05 -41.70
N SER A 22 -51.43 15.95 -42.42
CA SER A 22 -50.75 14.68 -42.71
C SER A 22 -49.23 14.89 -42.62
N GLN A 23 -48.73 14.95 -41.38
CA GLN A 23 -47.40 15.40 -41.01
C GLN A 23 -46.32 14.34 -41.33
N VAL A 24 -45.90 14.25 -42.60
CA VAL A 24 -44.68 13.50 -42.96
C VAL A 24 -43.45 14.37 -42.71
N ASN A 25 -42.58 13.90 -41.83
CA ASN A 25 -41.37 14.62 -41.47
C ASN A 25 -40.41 14.70 -42.68
N PRO A 26 -39.95 15.89 -43.10
CA PRO A 26 -39.02 16.01 -44.22
C PRO A 26 -37.75 15.18 -44.01
N ALA A 27 -37.21 14.59 -45.08
CA ALA A 27 -36.00 13.75 -45.01
C ALA A 27 -34.80 14.48 -44.37
N TRP A 28 -34.67 15.79 -44.61
CA TRP A 28 -33.63 16.64 -44.01
C TRP A 28 -33.76 16.76 -42.49
N TYR A 29 -34.99 16.79 -41.95
CA TYR A 29 -35.22 16.89 -40.51
C TYR A 29 -34.85 15.58 -39.82
N GLY A 30 -35.17 14.43 -40.42
CA GLY A 30 -34.76 13.12 -39.91
C GLY A 30 -33.23 12.97 -39.83
N TYR A 31 -32.52 13.49 -40.85
CA TYR A 31 -31.06 13.50 -40.90
C TYR A 31 -30.43 14.35 -39.79
N LEU A 32 -30.90 15.60 -39.60
CA LEU A 32 -30.42 16.48 -38.53
C LEU A 32 -30.77 15.97 -37.13
N ALA A 33 -31.96 15.40 -36.94
CA ALA A 33 -32.34 14.77 -35.69
C ALA A 33 -31.44 13.55 -35.36
N GLY A 34 -31.05 12.78 -36.37
CA GLY A 34 -30.08 11.69 -36.23
C GLY A 34 -28.68 12.18 -35.86
N LEU A 35 -28.18 13.22 -36.53
CA LEU A 35 -26.89 13.85 -36.21
C LEU A 35 -26.87 14.45 -34.81
N ARG A 36 -27.97 15.08 -34.36
CA ARG A 36 -28.09 15.60 -33.00
C ARG A 36 -28.01 14.50 -31.96
N LYS A 37 -28.73 13.39 -32.17
CA LYS A 37 -28.68 12.21 -31.28
C LYS A 37 -27.27 11.60 -31.25
N LEU A 38 -26.58 11.54 -32.38
CA LEU A 38 -25.20 11.06 -32.45
C LEU A 38 -24.25 12.00 -31.70
N TYR A 39 -24.39 13.31 -31.86
CA TYR A 39 -23.60 14.31 -31.12
C TYR A 39 -23.84 14.23 -29.60
N ASP A 40 -25.09 14.14 -29.18
CA ASP A 40 -25.45 14.00 -27.77
C ASP A 40 -24.93 12.66 -27.20
N TYR A 41 -25.01 11.58 -27.99
CA TYR A 41 -24.43 10.28 -27.61
C TYR A 41 -22.91 10.31 -27.53
N VAL A 42 -22.21 10.89 -28.51
CA VAL A 42 -20.76 11.06 -28.49
C VAL A 42 -20.33 11.92 -27.29
N LYS A 43 -21.10 12.95 -26.94
CA LYS A 43 -20.90 13.71 -25.70
C LYS A 43 -21.05 12.87 -24.44
N THR A 44 -22.01 11.92 -24.43
CA THR A 44 -22.14 10.98 -23.31
C THR A 44 -21.02 9.94 -23.26
N LEU A 45 -20.32 9.71 -24.39
CA LEU A 45 -19.16 8.83 -24.48
C LEU A 45 -17.82 9.56 -24.17
N GLN A 46 -17.81 10.89 -24.16
CA GLN A 46 -16.70 11.67 -23.65
C GLN A 46 -16.90 11.83 -22.13
N PRO A 47 -16.20 11.01 -21.33
CA PRO A 47 -14.75 10.97 -21.40
C PRO A 47 -14.16 9.56 -21.62
N LEU A 48 -13.62 9.29 -22.80
CA LEU A 48 -12.53 8.31 -22.96
C LEU A 48 -11.17 8.89 -22.50
N GLY A 49 -11.14 10.14 -22.07
CA GLY A 49 -9.92 10.87 -21.71
C GLY A 49 -9.45 10.68 -20.27
N ASP A 50 -10.23 10.03 -19.40
CA ASP A 50 -9.77 9.71 -18.05
C ASP A 50 -10.60 8.57 -17.43
N ILE A 51 -10.42 7.35 -17.96
CA ILE A 51 -10.76 6.17 -17.16
C ILE A 51 -9.65 6.07 -16.11
N VAL A 52 -9.90 6.68 -14.96
CA VAL A 52 -9.09 6.43 -13.77
C VAL A 52 -9.30 4.95 -13.43
N PHE A 53 -8.37 4.10 -13.88
CA PHE A 53 -8.17 2.83 -13.20
C PHE A 53 -7.80 3.21 -11.77
N PRO A 54 -8.53 2.75 -10.74
CA PRO A 54 -8.11 2.97 -9.37
C PRO A 54 -6.77 2.24 -9.22
N HIS A 55 -5.69 2.97 -9.46
CA HIS A 55 -4.38 2.56 -9.01
C HIS A 55 -4.38 2.84 -7.52
N ASP A 56 -4.12 1.80 -6.73
CA ASP A 56 -3.86 1.97 -5.31
C ASP A 56 -2.50 2.68 -5.18
N ASP A 57 -2.54 4.00 -5.41
CA ASP A 57 -1.43 4.93 -5.21
C ASP A 57 -1.29 5.32 -3.73
N THR A 58 -1.93 4.56 -2.84
CA THR A 58 -1.68 4.62 -1.41
C THR A 58 -0.23 4.19 -1.19
N LYS A 59 0.69 5.14 -1.38
CA LYS A 59 2.06 5.04 -0.89
C LYS A 59 1.95 4.60 0.56
N SER A 60 2.84 3.70 1.00
CA SER A 60 2.83 3.26 2.39
C SER A 60 2.99 4.48 3.31
N ASP A 61 1.88 5.05 3.76
CA ASP A 61 1.81 6.18 4.71
C ASP A 61 2.08 5.69 6.15
N VAL A 62 2.47 4.43 6.26
CA VAL A 62 2.74 3.78 7.53
C VAL A 62 4.16 4.16 7.97
N THR A 63 4.25 5.32 8.61
CA THR A 63 5.38 5.61 9.50
C THR A 63 5.37 4.57 10.62
N ARG A 64 6.52 3.92 10.84
CA ARG A 64 6.64 2.90 11.89
C ARG A 64 6.73 3.56 13.26
N ALA A 65 5.91 3.11 14.20
CA ALA A 65 5.94 3.63 15.56
C ALA A 65 7.25 3.27 16.27
N ILE A 66 7.75 4.20 17.08
CA ILE A 66 8.93 4.00 17.92
C ILE A 66 8.48 3.55 19.31
N ASN A 67 9.10 2.49 19.81
CA ASN A 67 8.96 1.99 21.17
C ASN A 67 10.29 2.19 21.91
N ALA A 68 10.45 3.32 22.59
CA ALA A 68 11.63 3.62 23.39
C ALA A 68 11.62 2.84 24.70
N GLN A 69 12.74 2.16 24.99
CA GLN A 69 12.96 1.32 26.15
C GLN A 69 14.16 1.83 26.95
N THR A 70 13.95 2.07 28.24
CA THR A 70 15.00 2.57 29.16
C THR A 70 15.44 1.52 30.18
N GLY A 71 14.80 0.35 30.21
CA GLY A 71 15.18 -0.76 31.09
C GLY A 71 16.48 -1.46 30.69
N THR A 72 17.05 -2.22 31.62
CA THR A 72 18.16 -3.16 31.35
C THR A 72 17.68 -4.54 30.90
N THR A 73 16.37 -4.78 30.96
CA THR A 73 15.72 -5.98 30.45
C THR A 73 14.46 -5.58 29.69
N TYR A 74 14.16 -6.32 28.63
CA TYR A 74 12.93 -6.15 27.88
C TYR A 74 12.51 -7.48 27.27
N THR A 75 11.22 -7.82 27.33
CA THR A 75 10.67 -8.96 26.61
C THR A 75 9.71 -8.44 25.57
N PHE A 76 9.90 -8.82 24.30
CA PHE A 76 9.02 -8.38 23.23
C PHE A 76 7.58 -8.79 23.50
N VAL A 77 6.66 -7.91 23.15
CA VAL A 77 5.21 -8.13 23.24
C VAL A 77 4.58 -8.03 21.86
N LEU A 78 3.38 -8.59 21.68
CA LEU A 78 2.73 -8.65 20.37
C LEU A 78 2.59 -7.26 19.70
N THR A 79 2.47 -6.21 20.50
CA THR A 79 2.38 -4.82 20.03
C THR A 79 3.68 -4.24 19.49
N ASP A 80 4.80 -4.95 19.57
CA ASP A 80 6.08 -4.56 18.97
C ASP A 80 6.18 -4.94 17.49
N ALA A 81 5.26 -5.78 17.00
CA ALA A 81 5.21 -6.16 15.59
C ALA A 81 5.14 -4.91 14.70
N GLY A 82 6.11 -4.78 13.80
CA GLY A 82 6.22 -3.65 12.87
C GLY A 82 6.79 -2.36 13.47
N LYS A 83 7.25 -2.34 14.73
CA LYS A 83 7.82 -1.15 15.39
C LYS A 83 9.35 -1.12 15.37
N ILE A 84 9.89 0.08 15.59
CA ILE A 84 11.29 0.31 15.94
C ILE A 84 11.40 0.31 17.47
N CYS A 85 12.11 -0.65 18.05
CA CYS A 85 12.41 -0.71 19.46
C CYS A 85 13.79 -0.10 19.74
N GLU A 86 13.82 1.04 20.41
CA GLU A 86 15.05 1.78 20.74
C GLU A 86 15.45 1.54 22.19
N PHE A 87 16.66 1.05 22.42
CA PHE A 87 17.16 0.75 23.76
C PHE A 87 18.16 1.82 24.19
N ALA A 88 17.74 2.71 25.09
CA ALA A 88 18.46 3.93 25.45
C ALA A 88 19.25 3.85 26.78
N ASN A 89 19.36 2.67 27.38
CA ASN A 89 20.10 2.50 28.64
C ASN A 89 21.62 2.54 28.43
N ALA A 90 22.36 3.15 29.35
CA ALA A 90 23.84 3.17 29.33
C ALA A 90 24.47 1.86 29.86
N SER A 91 23.72 1.08 30.64
CA SER A 91 24.09 -0.26 31.12
C SER A 91 23.65 -1.33 30.13
N ALA A 92 24.29 -2.50 30.18
CA ALA A 92 23.94 -3.61 29.29
C ALA A 92 22.45 -3.97 29.36
N VAL A 93 21.85 -4.22 28.19
CA VAL A 93 20.43 -4.50 28.01
C VAL A 93 20.25 -5.92 27.46
N THR A 94 19.49 -6.75 28.16
CA THR A 94 19.07 -8.07 27.67
C THR A 94 17.67 -7.99 27.09
N VAL A 95 17.53 -8.33 25.81
CA VAL A 95 16.25 -8.30 25.09
C VAL A 95 15.80 -9.72 24.79
N THR A 96 14.67 -10.15 25.34
CA THR A 96 14.15 -11.50 25.22
C THR A 96 13.09 -11.61 24.14
N ILE A 97 13.27 -12.56 23.23
CA ILE A 97 12.21 -13.01 22.32
C ILE A 97 11.39 -14.08 23.07
N PRO A 98 10.11 -13.83 23.40
CA PRO A 98 9.29 -14.80 24.12
C PRO A 98 9.02 -16.06 23.28
N PRO A 99 8.80 -17.23 23.92
CA PRO A 99 8.36 -18.42 23.21
C PRO A 99 6.99 -18.21 22.59
N ASN A 100 6.74 -18.81 21.43
CA ASN A 100 5.48 -18.65 20.70
C ASN A 100 4.26 -19.09 21.51
N SER A 101 4.43 -20.06 22.41
CA SER A 101 3.38 -20.51 23.33
C SER A 101 2.92 -19.44 24.31
N SER A 102 3.73 -18.41 24.57
CA SER A 102 3.40 -17.28 25.45
C SER A 102 3.00 -16.02 24.69
N VAL A 103 3.70 -15.70 23.59
CA VAL A 103 3.43 -14.55 22.74
C VAL A 103 3.54 -14.99 21.28
N ALA A 104 2.39 -15.31 20.69
CA ALA A 104 2.29 -15.87 19.36
C ALA A 104 2.38 -14.77 18.28
N PHE A 105 3.60 -14.28 18.01
CA PHE A 105 3.84 -13.43 16.85
C PHE A 105 3.49 -14.17 15.55
N PRO A 106 2.76 -13.56 14.60
CA PRO A 106 2.57 -14.15 13.28
C PRO A 106 3.92 -14.42 12.57
N ILE A 107 4.05 -15.55 11.88
CA ILE A 107 5.18 -15.77 10.97
C ILE A 107 5.18 -14.65 9.93
N GLY A 108 6.36 -14.09 9.65
CA GLY A 108 6.46 -12.89 8.82
C GLY A 108 6.70 -11.60 9.60
N THR A 109 6.46 -11.60 10.92
CA THR A 109 6.62 -10.41 11.76
C THR A 109 8.05 -9.89 11.70
N GLN A 110 8.19 -8.57 11.53
CA GLN A 110 9.46 -7.85 11.61
C GLN A 110 9.44 -6.86 12.79
N ILE A 111 10.55 -6.79 13.51
CA ILE A 111 10.79 -5.83 14.59
C ILE A 111 12.19 -5.26 14.35
N ASP A 112 12.30 -3.94 14.28
CA ASP A 112 13.61 -3.30 14.18
C ASP A 112 14.09 -2.88 15.56
N ILE A 113 15.40 -2.95 15.76
CA ILE A 113 16.06 -2.82 17.05
C ILE A 113 17.21 -1.84 16.87
N VAL A 114 17.29 -0.85 17.75
CA VAL A 114 18.37 0.15 17.75
C VAL A 114 18.98 0.25 19.14
N GLN A 115 20.31 0.21 19.21
CA GLN A 115 21.07 0.51 20.43
C GLN A 115 21.28 2.02 20.54
N ALA A 116 20.28 2.75 21.02
CA ALA A 116 20.37 4.21 21.20
C ALA A 116 21.29 4.61 22.37
N GLY A 117 21.40 3.76 23.38
CA GLY A 117 22.26 3.96 24.55
C GLY A 117 23.66 3.36 24.39
N ALA A 118 24.59 3.77 25.26
CA ALA A 118 25.93 3.19 25.31
C ALA A 118 25.93 1.71 25.79
N GLY A 119 24.84 1.26 26.42
CA GLY A 119 24.68 -0.10 26.90
C GLY A 119 24.58 -1.10 25.77
N LYS A 120 25.42 -2.14 25.80
CA LYS A 120 25.37 -3.24 24.82
C LYS A 120 24.00 -3.91 24.86
N VAL A 121 23.32 -3.96 23.71
CA VAL A 121 22.04 -4.66 23.55
C VAL A 121 22.30 -6.08 23.07
N THR A 122 21.85 -7.07 23.84
CA THR A 122 22.01 -8.49 23.53
C THR A 122 20.66 -9.18 23.47
N LEU A 123 20.36 -9.84 22.35
CA LEU A 123 19.17 -10.64 22.17
C LEU A 123 19.33 -12.05 22.75
N ALA A 124 18.31 -12.48 23.47
CA ALA A 124 18.18 -13.83 24.02
C ALA A 124 16.87 -14.46 23.55
N GLY A 125 16.92 -15.74 23.15
CA GLY A 125 15.71 -16.52 22.92
C GLY A 125 15.16 -17.01 24.27
N GLY A 126 13.84 -16.90 24.47
CA GLY A 126 13.15 -17.64 25.52
C GLY A 126 13.21 -19.16 25.28
N SER A 127 12.51 -19.93 26.12
CA SER A 127 12.53 -21.40 26.05
C SER A 127 12.13 -21.91 24.66
N GLY A 128 13.00 -22.71 24.01
CA GLY A 128 12.75 -23.26 22.67
C GLY A 128 12.99 -22.30 21.49
N VAL A 129 13.22 -21.01 21.75
CA VAL A 129 13.42 -20.01 20.70
C VAL A 129 14.84 -20.08 20.12
N THR A 130 14.92 -20.22 18.80
CA THR A 130 16.17 -20.23 18.05
C THR A 130 16.34 -18.92 17.26
N ILE A 131 17.44 -18.21 17.51
CA ILE A 131 17.85 -17.02 16.76
C ILE A 131 18.94 -17.43 15.77
N LYS A 132 18.68 -17.25 14.47
CA LYS A 132 19.63 -17.46 13.37
C LYS A 132 20.23 -16.13 12.95
N SER A 133 21.55 -16.01 13.00
CA SER A 133 22.29 -14.79 12.67
C SER A 133 23.65 -15.12 12.07
N VAL A 134 24.31 -14.13 11.46
CA VAL A 134 25.69 -14.31 10.97
C VAL A 134 26.60 -14.68 12.14
N SER A 135 27.39 -15.74 11.98
CA SER A 135 28.33 -16.22 12.99
C SER A 135 27.72 -16.45 14.39
N SER A 136 26.41 -16.69 14.49
CA SER A 136 25.67 -16.80 15.76
C SER A 136 25.73 -15.57 16.66
N GLN A 137 26.02 -14.39 16.10
CA GLN A 137 26.07 -13.10 16.81
C GLN A 137 24.67 -12.66 17.23
N LYS A 138 24.49 -12.21 18.47
CA LYS A 138 23.17 -11.85 19.02
C LYS A 138 23.12 -10.46 19.61
N SER A 139 24.23 -9.73 19.56
CA SER A 139 24.32 -8.41 20.15
C SER A 139 24.48 -7.37 19.06
N LEU A 140 24.02 -6.14 19.31
CA LEU A 140 24.28 -5.02 18.42
C LEU A 140 25.76 -4.61 18.48
N SER A 141 26.31 -4.13 17.37
CA SER A 141 27.77 -3.94 17.24
C SER A 141 28.32 -2.80 18.10
N ALA A 142 27.59 -1.68 18.18
CA ALA A 142 27.96 -0.47 18.91
C ALA A 142 26.71 0.41 19.19
N GLN A 143 26.91 1.55 19.84
CA GLN A 143 25.88 2.60 19.92
C GLN A 143 25.49 3.05 18.50
N GLU A 144 24.20 3.34 18.31
CA GLU A 144 23.53 3.63 17.03
C GLU A 144 23.54 2.47 16.02
N ALA A 145 23.97 1.27 16.40
CA ALA A 145 23.81 0.10 15.56
C ALA A 145 22.34 -0.33 15.50
N GLY A 146 21.88 -0.66 14.29
CA GLY A 146 20.55 -1.19 14.02
C GLY A 146 20.58 -2.66 13.55
N ALA A 147 19.56 -3.42 13.92
CA ALA A 147 19.29 -4.74 13.36
C ALA A 147 17.78 -5.00 13.23
N THR A 148 17.44 -5.87 12.28
CA THR A 148 16.08 -6.35 12.04
C THR A 148 15.96 -7.77 12.51
N LEU A 149 14.91 -8.02 13.29
CA LEU A 149 14.47 -9.34 13.71
C LEU A 149 13.24 -9.75 12.89
N TYR A 150 13.30 -10.93 12.25
CA TYR A 150 12.24 -11.47 11.40
C TYR A 150 11.82 -12.87 11.83
N LYS A 151 10.52 -13.10 12.02
CA LYS A 151 9.99 -14.42 12.37
C LYS A 151 9.89 -15.33 11.16
N ARG A 152 10.64 -16.44 11.19
CA ARG A 152 10.69 -17.44 10.11
C ARG A 152 9.75 -18.62 10.30
N ASP A 153 9.57 -19.03 11.54
CA ASP A 153 8.74 -20.17 11.93
C ASP A 153 8.30 -19.97 13.39
N THR A 154 7.49 -20.90 13.92
CA THR A 154 6.91 -20.91 15.26
C THR A 154 7.88 -20.40 16.33
N ASP A 155 9.07 -20.98 16.45
CA ASP A 155 10.12 -20.55 17.39
C ASP A 155 11.46 -20.24 16.70
N ILE A 156 11.44 -19.93 15.40
CA ILE A 156 12.66 -19.61 14.63
C ILE A 156 12.61 -18.16 14.17
N TRP A 157 13.64 -17.41 14.54
CA TRP A 157 13.82 -16.02 14.17
C TRP A 157 15.14 -15.81 13.44
N SER A 158 15.16 -14.90 12.47
CA SER A 158 16.39 -14.42 11.84
C SER A 158 16.71 -13.02 12.33
N LEU A 159 17.97 -12.81 12.69
CA LEU A 159 18.52 -11.51 13.06
C LEU A 159 19.58 -11.11 12.04
N GLY A 160 19.45 -9.92 11.47
CA GLY A 160 20.41 -9.36 10.52
C GLY A 160 20.56 -7.85 10.71
N GLY A 161 21.74 -7.32 10.40
CA GLY A 161 22.06 -5.91 10.56
C GLY A 161 23.50 -5.71 11.04
N SER A 162 23.75 -4.60 11.73
CA SER A 162 25.04 -4.31 12.34
C SER A 162 25.15 -5.03 13.69
N ILE A 163 25.54 -6.29 13.63
CA ILE A 163 25.60 -7.20 14.79
C ILE A 163 27.04 -7.63 15.09
N ALA A 164 27.28 -7.93 16.36
CA ALA A 164 28.54 -8.42 16.88
C ALA A 164 28.29 -9.45 17.99
N THR A 165 29.37 -10.01 18.52
CA THR A 165 29.34 -10.85 19.71
C THR A 165 28.75 -10.08 20.89
#